data_AF-A0A7J9GPY3-F1
#
_entry.id   AF-A0A7J9GPY3-F1
#
_cell.length_a   1.000
_cell.length_b   1.000
_cell.length_c   1.000
_cell.angle_alpha   90.00
_cell.angle_beta   90.00
_cell.angle_gamma   90.00
#
_symmetry.space_group_name_H-M   'P 1'
#
loop_
_entity.id
_entity.type
_entity.pdbx_description
1 polymer ?
#
loop_
_entity_poly.entity_id
_entity_poly.type
_entity_poly.pdbx_seq_one_letter_code
_entity_poly.pdbx_strand_id
1 'polypeptide(L)' 'MVATVNCMNKMGAKNLYIISVKGINGCFNTLPVACVGDMVMATVKKGKPDLRKKVLPTVIV' A
#
# COMPACT_ATOMS: atom_id res chain seq x y z
N MET A 1 -9.52 -1.00 -9.85
CA MET A 1 -9.38 0.27 -9.10
C MET A 1 -8.09 0.21 -8.30
N VAL A 2 -7.34 1.30 -8.28
CA VAL A 2 -6.00 1.35 -7.73
C VAL A 2 -5.97 2.46 -6.69
N ALA A 3 -5.73 2.10 -5.44
CA ALA A 3 -5.67 3.06 -4.35
C ALA A 3 -4.24 3.61 -4.23
N THR A 4 -4.09 4.90 -4.51
CA THR A 4 -2.89 5.65 -4.15
C THR A 4 -3.17 6.39 -2.86
N VAL A 5 -2.39 6.11 -1.81
CA VAL A 5 -2.60 6.68 -0.48
C VAL A 5 -1.38 7.51 -0.09
N ASN A 6 -1.59 8.58 0.66
CA ASN A 6 -0.48 9.40 1.15
C ASN A 6 0.28 8.68 2.28
N CYS A 7 1.58 8.90 2.34
CA CYS A 7 2.41 8.36 3.42
C CYS A 7 2.42 9.36 4.58
N MET A 8 2.15 8.91 5.80
CA MET A 8 2.30 9.75 7.00
C MET A 8 3.72 9.71 7.60
N ASN A 9 4.56 8.75 7.18
CA ASN A 9 5.86 8.52 7.81
C ASN A 9 6.99 9.35 7.16
N LYS A 10 7.94 9.86 7.97
CA LYS A 10 9.09 10.69 7.54
C LYS A 10 10.16 9.93 6.71
N MET A 11 9.90 8.67 6.35
CA MET A 11 10.83 7.80 5.60
C MET A 11 11.06 8.24 4.14
N GLY A 12 10.43 9.33 3.68
CA GLY A 12 10.68 9.93 2.38
C GLY A 12 9.86 9.33 1.24
N ALA A 13 8.84 8.54 1.55
CA ALA A 13 7.75 8.22 0.64
C ALA A 13 6.68 9.31 0.78
N LYS A 14 6.12 9.79 -0.33
CA LYS A 14 4.99 10.74 -0.35
C LYS A 14 3.70 10.02 -0.73
N ASN A 15 3.78 9.15 -1.73
CA ASN A 15 2.63 8.39 -2.24
C ASN A 15 2.95 6.90 -2.25
N LEU A 16 2.07 6.13 -1.61
CA LEU A 16 2.03 4.67 -1.64
C LEU A 16 1.00 4.19 -2.65
N TYR A 17 1.29 3.03 -3.20
CA TYR A 17 0.41 2.31 -4.10
C TYR A 17 0.12 0.95 -3.50
N ILE A 18 -1.14 0.69 -3.16
CA ILE A 18 -1.58 -0.57 -2.55
C ILE A 18 -1.63 -1.65 -3.62
N ILE A 19 -1.02 -2.80 -3.31
CA ILE A 19 -1.03 -3.98 -4.18
C ILE A 19 -1.99 -5.03 -3.62
N SER A 20 -1.88 -5.31 -2.33
CA SER A 20 -2.71 -6.31 -1.65
C SER A 20 -2.86 -6.00 -0.17
N VAL A 21 -3.87 -6.61 0.43
CA VAL A 21 -4.17 -6.52 1.86
C VAL A 21 -3.92 -7.89 2.48
N LYS A 22 -3.28 -7.94 3.64
CA LYS A 22 -3.02 -9.17 4.35
C LYS A 22 -4.32 -9.68 4.98
N GLY A 23 -4.65 -10.96 4.77
CA GLY A 23 -5.80 -11.62 5.40
C GLY A 23 -7.08 -11.67 4.55
N ILE A 24 -7.04 -11.19 3.30
CA ILE A 24 -8.18 -11.31 2.38
C ILE A 24 -8.09 -12.63 1.62
N ASN A 25 -9.10 -13.49 1.82
CA ASN A 25 -9.37 -14.61 0.93
C ASN A 25 -10.18 -14.09 -0.25
N GLY A 26 -9.50 -13.88 -1.39
CA GLY A 26 -10.12 -13.32 -2.58
C GLY A 26 -11.15 -14.27 -3.20
N CYS A 27 -12.28 -13.73 -3.64
CA CYS A 27 -13.21 -14.42 -4.52
C CYS A 27 -12.95 -13.99 -5.97
N PHE A 28 -13.31 -14.83 -6.95
CA PHE A 28 -13.11 -14.53 -8.37
C PHE A 28 -13.72 -13.17 -8.73
N ASN A 29 -12.96 -12.33 -9.43
CA ASN A 29 -13.34 -10.96 -9.83
C ASN A 29 -13.54 -9.94 -8.67
N THR A 30 -13.13 -10.25 -7.44
CA THR A 30 -13.19 -9.30 -6.32
C THR A 30 -11.85 -8.60 -6.13
N LEU A 31 -11.87 -7.27 -6.00
CA LEU A 31 -10.69 -6.49 -5.68
C LEU A 31 -10.47 -6.46 -4.16
N PRO A 32 -9.21 -6.42 -3.68
CA PRO A 32 -8.93 -6.34 -2.27
C PRO A 32 -9.44 -5.00 -1.70
N VAL A 33 -10.20 -5.07 -0.61
CA VAL A 33 -10.72 -3.91 0.13
C VAL A 33 -9.95 -3.80 1.44
N ALA A 34 -9.44 -2.61 1.74
CA ALA A 34 -8.66 -2.35 2.95
C ALA A 34 -9.35 -1.27 3.78
N CYS A 35 -9.39 -1.46 5.10
CA CYS A 35 -9.88 -0.51 6.07
C CYS A 35 -8.72 0.08 6.90
N VAL A 36 -9.04 1.10 7.69
CA VAL A 36 -8.08 1.70 8.64
C VAL A 36 -7.63 0.62 9.64
N GLY A 37 -6.33 0.51 9.89
CA GLY A 37 -5.71 -0.49 10.75
C GLY A 37 -5.28 -1.78 10.02
N ASP A 38 -5.67 -1.97 8.76
CA ASP A 38 -5.26 -3.16 8.02
C ASP A 38 -3.81 -3.08 7.54
N MET A 39 -3.14 -4.23 7.59
CA MET A 39 -1.80 -4.38 7.04
C MET A 39 -1.87 -4.63 5.54
N VAL A 40 -1.26 -3.74 4.77
CA VAL A 40 -1.22 -3.78 3.31
C VAL A 40 0.20 -3.87 2.77
N MET A 41 0.34 -4.51 1.62
CA MET A 41 1.57 -4.50 0.84
C MET A 41 1.49 -3.33 -0.12
N ALA A 42 2.42 -2.38 0.01
CA ALA A 42 2.44 -1.21 -0.84
C ALA A 42 3.84 -0.94 -1.43
N THR A 43 3.84 -0.21 -2.55
CA THR A 43 5.07 0.29 -3.17
C THR A 43 5.08 1.81 -3.18
N VAL A 44 6.27 2.41 -3.12
CA VAL A 44 6.43 3.85 -3.19
C VAL A 44 6.40 4.30 -4.65
N LYS A 45 5.41 5.12 -5.02
CA LYS A 45 5.33 5.74 -6.37
C LYS A 45 6.11 7.05 -6.44
N LYS A 46 5.96 7.91 -5.43
CA LYS A 46 6.66 9.19 -5.32
C LYS A 46 7.42 9.25 -4.00
N GLY A 47 8.72 9.48 -4.06
CA GLY A 47 9.60 9.49 -2.89
C GLY A 47 11.06 9.23 -3.23
N LYS A 48 11.85 8.87 -2.21
CA LYS A 48 13.25 8.46 -2.35
C LYS A 48 13.41 7.37 -3.41
N PRO A 49 14.40 7.49 -4.31
CA PRO A 49 14.61 6.51 -5.38
C PRO A 49 14.91 5.10 -4.84
N ASP A 50 15.59 4.99 -3.70
CA ASP A 50 15.96 3.72 -3.06
C ASP A 50 14.78 2.86 -2.60
N LEU A 51 13.62 3.49 -2.40
CA LEU A 51 12.38 2.86 -1.93
C LEU A 51 11.38 2.63 -3.06
N ARG A 52 11.62 3.19 -4.25
CA ARG A 52 10.77 2.96 -5.42
C ARG A 52 10.94 1.52 -5.87
N LYS A 53 9.85 0.90 -6.33
CA LYS A 53 9.79 -0.51 -6.78
C LYS A 53 9.99 -1.56 -5.67
N LYS A 54 10.39 -1.17 -4.46
CA LYS A 54 10.40 -2.08 -3.30
C LYS A 54 8.99 -2.22 -2.75
N VAL A 55 8.58 -3.47 -2.52
CA VAL A 55 7.33 -3.81 -1.84
C VAL A 55 7.61 -3.79 -0.35
N LEU A 56 6.87 -2.98 0.38
CA LEU A 56 7.02 -2.79 1.82
C LEU A 56 5.68 -3.08 2.51
N PRO A 57 5.68 -3.76 3.66
CA PRO A 57 4.50 -3.86 4.51
C PRO A 57 4.22 -2.50 5.17
N THR A 58 2.98 -2.08 5.17
CA THR A 58 2.54 -0.80 5.74
C THR A 58 1.14 -0.96 6.32
N VAL A 59 0.80 -0.13 7.29
CA VAL A 59 -0.53 -0.11 7.91
C VAL A 59 -1.27 1.11 7.41
N ILE A 60 -2.56 0.94 7.05
CA ILE A 60 -3.41 2.07 6.68
C ILE A 60 -3.80 2.81 7.97
N VAL A 61 -3.55 4.12 7.97
CA VAL A 61 -3.91 5.04 9.05
C VAL A 61 -4.75 6.16 8.46
#